data_AF-O46902-F1
#
_entry.id   AF-O46902-F1
#
_cell.length_a   1.000
_cell.length_b   1.000
_cell.length_c   1.000
_cell.angle_alpha   90.00
_cell.angle_beta   90.00
_cell.angle_gamma   90.00
#
_symmetry.space_group_name_H-M   'P 1'
#
loop_
_entity.id
_entity.type
_entity.pdbx_description
1 polymer ?
#
loop_
_entity_poly.entity_id
_entity_poly.type
_entity_poly.pdbx_seq_one_letter_code
_entity_poly.pdbx_strand_id
1 'polypeptide(L)' 'MTTNLDSTQLEKLTDTDINDTVLKLKKELFELRLQKATRQEIKPHLFKQKKKLIAKLLTIKSKKS' A
#
# COMPACT_ATOMS: atom_id res chain seq x y z
N MET A 1 1.70 -14.54 0.79
CA MET A 1 0.40 -14.16 0.19
C MET A 1 0.58 -12.87 -0.61
N THR A 2 0.91 -12.95 -1.90
CA THR A 2 0.76 -11.79 -2.82
C THR A 2 -0.72 -11.71 -3.21
N THR A 3 -1.53 -11.10 -2.35
CA THR A 3 -2.88 -10.74 -2.72
C THR A 3 -2.78 -9.65 -3.80
N ASN A 4 -3.01 -10.03 -5.06
CA ASN A 4 -3.46 -9.07 -6.07
C ASN A 4 -4.76 -8.49 -5.51
N LEU A 5 -4.66 -7.30 -4.93
CA LEU A 5 -5.82 -6.61 -4.38
C LEU A 5 -6.61 -6.04 -5.56
N ASP A 6 -7.48 -6.89 -6.10
CA ASP A 6 -8.36 -6.57 -7.21
C ASP A 6 -9.21 -5.34 -6.84
N SER A 7 -9.47 -4.47 -7.81
CA SER A 7 -10.24 -3.22 -7.61
C SER A 7 -11.55 -3.46 -6.87
N THR A 8 -12.22 -4.56 -7.20
CA THR A 8 -13.51 -4.96 -6.61
C THR A 8 -13.42 -5.23 -5.11
N GLN A 9 -12.31 -5.80 -4.62
CA GLN A 9 -12.10 -6.04 -3.19
C GLN A 9 -11.84 -4.73 -2.45
N LEU A 10 -11.19 -3.78 -3.12
CA LEU A 10 -10.77 -2.52 -2.51
C LEU A 10 -11.94 -1.56 -2.28
N GLU A 11 -12.97 -1.63 -3.13
CA GLU A 11 -14.18 -0.80 -3.03
C GLU A 11 -15.13 -1.23 -1.90
N LYS A 12 -15.04 -2.48 -1.43
CA LYS A 12 -15.88 -3.01 -0.34
C LYS A 12 -15.39 -2.64 1.07
N LEU A 13 -14.19 -2.09 1.21
CA LEU A 13 -13.59 -1.76 2.49
C LEU A 13 -14.30 -0.57 3.14
N THR A 14 -14.40 -0.59 4.47
CA THR A 14 -14.87 0.57 5.22
C THR A 14 -13.79 1.66 5.26
N ASP A 15 -14.16 2.89 5.63
CA ASP A 15 -13.19 4.00 5.65
C ASP A 15 -12.09 3.75 6.69
N THR A 16 -12.43 3.07 7.80
CA THR A 16 -11.49 2.61 8.81
C THR A 16 -10.51 1.59 8.23
N ASP A 17 -11.00 0.58 7.51
CA ASP A 17 -10.14 -0.43 6.90
C ASP A 17 -9.20 0.18 5.84
N ILE A 18 -9.69 1.17 5.08
CA ILE A 18 -8.85 1.91 4.13
C ILE A 18 -7.73 2.65 4.86
N ASN A 19 -8.03 3.33 5.97
CA ASN A 19 -7.01 4.04 6.74
C ASN A 19 -5.97 3.07 7.35
N ASP A 20 -6.42 1.94 7.89
CA ASP A 20 -5.55 0.92 8.49
C ASP A 20 -4.64 0.26 7.44
N THR A 21 -5.19 -0.05 6.27
CA THR A 21 -4.40 -0.59 5.15
C THR A 21 -3.40 0.44 4.63
N VAL A 22 -3.76 1.72 4.53
CA VAL A 22 -2.81 2.80 4.18
C VAL A 22 -1.70 2.90 5.22
N LEU A 23 -2.01 2.82 6.51
CA LEU A 23 -1.01 2.84 7.58
C LEU A 23 -0.05 1.65 7.48
N LYS A 24 -0.57 0.45 7.22
CA LYS A 24 0.23 -0.77 7.01
C LYS A 24 1.16 -0.62 5.79
N LEU A 25 0.67 -0.14 4.66
CA LEU A 25 1.48 0.08 3.46
C LEU A 25 2.57 1.14 3.67
N LYS A 26 2.29 2.20 4.46
CA LYS A 26 3.30 3.20 4.84
C LYS A 26 4.39 2.60 5.72
N LYS A 27 4.06 1.71 6.67
CA LYS A 27 5.03 0.96 7.46
C LYS A 27 5.90 0.07 6.58
N GLU A 28 5.30 -0.69 5.66
CA GLU A 28 6.06 -1.51 4.70
C GLU A 28 6.99 -0.67 3.82
N LEU A 29 6.57 0.54 3.42
CA LEU A 29 7.41 1.46 2.66
C LEU A 29 8.59 1.97 3.50
N PHE A 30 8.39 2.17 4.82
CA PHE A 30 9.45 2.53 5.76
C PHE A 30 10.47 1.38 5.89
N GLU A 31 10.02 0.14 6.08
CA GLU A 31 10.90 -1.03 6.12
C GLU A 31 11.72 -1.17 4.84
N LEU A 32 11.11 -1.01 3.66
CA LEU A 32 11.84 -1.04 2.39
C LEU A 32 12.91 0.06 2.29
N ARG A 33 12.66 1.25 2.84
CA ARG A 33 13.65 2.34 2.90
C ARG A 33 14.79 1.99 3.87
N LEU A 34 14.47 1.38 5.01
CA LEU A 34 15.46 0.93 5.98
C LEU A 34 16.37 -0.14 5.37
N GLN A 35 15.80 -1.16 4.72
CA GLN A 35 16.55 -2.19 3.99
C GLN A 35 17.45 -1.60 2.90
N LYS A 36 16.96 -0.59 2.16
CA LYS A 36 17.77 0.15 1.19
C LYS A 36 18.94 0.87 1.85
N ALA A 37 18.71 1.51 3.00
CA ALA A 37 19.74 2.24 3.72
C ALA A 37 20.83 1.31 4.29
N THR A 38 20.45 0.11 4.74
CA THR A 38 21.37 -0.93 5.23
C THR A 38 22.03 -1.75 4.12
N ARG A 39 21.83 -1.39 2.84
CA ARG A 39 22.36 -2.08 1.65
C ARG A 39 21.97 -3.57 1.58
N GLN A 40 20.80 -3.92 2.11
CA GLN A 40 20.24 -5.25 1.96
C GLN A 40 19.71 -5.47 0.53
N GLU A 41 19.58 -6.74 0.14
CA GLU A 41 18.95 -7.09 -1.13
C GLU A 41 17.46 -6.71 -1.11
N ILE A 42 17.10 -5.76 -1.97
CA ILE A 42 15.73 -5.24 -2.09
C ILE A 42 15.23 -5.43 -3.51
N LYS A 43 13.92 -5.63 -3.65
CA LYS A 43 13.24 -5.67 -4.96
C LYS A 43 12.73 -4.26 -5.32
N PRO A 44 13.33 -3.53 -6.29
CA PRO A 44 12.99 -2.12 -6.54
C PRO A 44 11.53 -1.88 -6.94
N HIS A 45 10.90 -2.85 -7.61
CA HIS A 45 9.50 -2.74 -8.04
C HIS A 45 8.51 -2.68 -6.86
N LEU A 46 8.90 -3.16 -5.67
CA LEU A 46 8.03 -3.10 -4.48
C LEU A 46 7.70 -1.66 -4.10
N PHE A 47 8.64 -0.72 -4.23
CA PHE A 47 8.36 0.70 -3.98
C PHE A 47 7.25 1.21 -4.89
N LYS A 48 7.29 0.88 -6.19
CA LYS A 48 6.28 1.29 -7.17
C LYS A 48 4.93 0.65 -6.87
N GLN A 49 4.91 -0.65 -6.55
CA GLN A 49 3.69 -1.37 -6.20
C GLN A 49 3.02 -0.79 -4.95
N LYS A 50 3.76 -0.60 -3.85
CA LYS A 50 3.22 -0.06 -2.60
C LYS A 50 2.71 1.37 -2.76
N LYS A 51 3.45 2.24 -3.46
CA LYS A 51 2.99 3.61 -3.79
C LYS A 51 1.70 3.60 -4.61
N LYS A 52 1.61 2.73 -5.63
CA LYS A 52 0.40 2.59 -6.46
C LYS A 52 -0.81 2.13 -5.64
N LEU A 53 -0.62 1.19 -4.71
CA LEU A 53 -1.68 0.72 -3.81
C LEU A 53 -2.17 1.82 -2.88
N ILE A 54 -1.26 2.60 -2.27
CA ILE A 54 -1.62 3.75 -1.43
C ILE A 54 -2.45 4.76 -2.22
N ALA A 55 -2.01 5.12 -3.44
CA ALA A 55 -2.75 6.04 -4.30
C ALA A 55 -4.17 5.52 -4.62
N LYS A 56 -4.29 4.24 -4.98
CA LYS A 56 -5.58 3.59 -5.27
C LYS A 56 -6.54 3.66 -4.07
N LEU A 57 -6.04 3.35 -2.87
CA LEU A 57 -6.81 3.44 -1.61
C LEU A 57 -7.30 4.87 -1.33
N LEU A 58 -6.42 5.86 -1.49
CA LEU A 58 -6.77 7.27 -1.29
C LEU A 58 -7.79 7.76 -2.33
N THR A 59 -7.68 7.31 -3.58
CA THR A 59 -8.68 7.62 -4.62
C THR A 59 -10.05 7.03 -4.27
N ILE A 60 -10.11 5.78 -3.80
CA ILE A 60 -11.39 5.15 -3.39
C ILE A 60 -12.00 5.89 -2.20
N LYS A 61 -11.19 6.23 -1.19
CA LYS A 61 -11.65 7.03 -0.04
C LYS A 61 -12.22 8.37 -0.50
N SER A 62 -11.54 9.05 -1.42
CA SER A 62 -12.00 10.34 -1.96
C SER A 62 -13.26 10.23 -2.81
N LYS A 63 -13.55 9.07 -3.43
CA LYS A 63 -14.78 8.85 -4.20
C LYS A 63 -15.99 8.52 -3.32
N LYS A 64 -15.76 8.08 -2.09
CA LYS A 64 -16.80 7.70 -1.12
C LYS A 64 -17.26 8.88 -0.26
N SER A 65 -16.41 9.88 -0.11
CA SER A 65 -16.77 11.21 0.43
C SER A 65 -17.46 12.06 -0.62
#